data_AF-A0A0F9HCG7-F1
#
_entry.id   AF-A0A0F9HCG7-F1
#
_cell.length_a   1.000
_cell.length_b   1.000
_cell.length_c   1.000
_cell.angle_alpha   90.00
_cell.angle_beta   90.00
_cell.angle_gamma   90.00
#
_symmetry.space_group_name_H-M   'P 1'
#
loop_
_entity.id
_entity.type
_entity.pdbx_description
1 polymer ?
#
loop_
_entity_poly.entity_id
_entity_poly.type
_entity_poly.pdbx_seq_one_letter_code
_entity_poly.pdbx_strand_id
1 'polypeptide(L)'
;MNKDTFIAAINQATLLQNCYTDKKRMVAMWDMLYDELKGERDQDLITALKRIGKSDKTINYFNIIALIDEGKNRVWEDTVIKSDPQPPECKEALEKLFGKGWNIPE
;
A
#
# COMPACT_ATOMS: atom_id res chain seq x y z
N MET A 1 0.13 -11.02 -11.57
CA MET A 1 1.19 -11.75 -10.84
C MET A 1 1.05 -13.21 -11.19
N ASN A 2 2.15 -13.96 -11.37
CA ASN A 2 2.02 -15.39 -11.64
C ASN A 2 1.66 -16.19 -10.37
N LYS A 3 1.12 -17.40 -10.56
CA LYS A 3 0.62 -18.26 -9.47
C LYS A 3 1.71 -18.63 -8.46
N ASP A 4 2.94 -18.88 -8.92
CA ASP A 4 4.04 -19.27 -8.04
C ASP A 4 4.43 -18.14 -7.07
N THR A 5 4.46 -16.90 -7.57
CA THR A 5 4.74 -15.71 -6.75
C THR A 5 3.62 -15.46 -5.75
N PHE A 6 2.36 -15.67 -6.16
CA PHE A 6 1.22 -15.59 -5.24
C PHE A 6 1.33 -16.61 -4.11
N ILE A 7 1.61 -17.88 -4.45
CA ILE A 7 1.75 -18.98 -3.48
C ILE A 7 2.90 -18.67 -2.51
N ALA A 8 4.04 -18.18 -3.01
CA ALA A 8 5.15 -17.79 -2.15
C ALA A 8 4.76 -16.67 -1.18
N ALA A 9 4.09 -15.62 -1.67
CA ALA A 9 3.67 -14.48 -0.86
C ALA A 9 2.63 -14.85 0.20
N ILE A 10 1.66 -15.70 -0.15
CA ILE A 10 0.59 -16.09 0.78
C ILE A 10 1.07 -17.11 1.83
N ASN A 11 2.01 -17.99 1.47
CA ASN A 11 2.70 -18.85 2.44
C ASN A 11 3.49 -18.01 3.44
N GLN A 12 4.18 -16.96 2.99
CA GLN A 12 4.87 -16.02 3.88
C GLN A 12 3.89 -15.33 4.84
N ALA A 13 2.72 -14.90 4.35
CA ALA A 13 1.69 -14.28 5.19
C ALA A 13 1.15 -15.26 6.25
N THR A 14 0.91 -16.51 5.86
CA THR A 14 0.43 -17.59 6.73
C THR A 14 1.44 -17.92 7.82
N LEU A 15 2.74 -17.98 7.47
CA LEU A 15 3.83 -18.18 8.42
C LEU A 15 3.89 -17.06 9.46
N LEU A 16 3.75 -15.80 9.03
CA LEU A 16 3.77 -14.64 9.94
C LEU A 16 2.58 -14.64 10.92
N GLN A 17 1.41 -15.09 10.47
CA GLN A 17 0.23 -15.24 11.33
C GLN A 17 0.22 -16.51 12.18
N ASN A 18 1.19 -17.41 11.99
CA ASN A 18 1.25 -18.70 12.67
C ASN A 18 -0.02 -19.56 12.45
N CYS A 19 -0.69 -19.40 11.30
CA CYS A 19 -1.99 -20.02 11.00
C CYS A 19 -1.83 -21.28 10.13
N TYR A 20 -1.26 -22.33 10.72
CA TYR A 20 -1.08 -23.61 10.02
C TYR A 20 -2.41 -24.35 9.85
N THR A 21 -2.73 -24.71 8.61
CA THR A 21 -3.85 -25.60 8.26
C THR A 21 -3.33 -26.82 7.49
N ASP A 22 -4.16 -27.84 7.32
CA ASP A 22 -3.81 -29.03 6.54
C ASP A 22 -3.35 -28.64 5.12
N LYS A 23 -2.19 -29.16 4.71
CA LYS A 23 -1.49 -28.79 3.45
C LYS A 23 -2.38 -28.95 2.22
N LYS A 24 -3.23 -29.99 2.15
CA LYS A 24 -4.08 -30.22 0.96
C LYS A 24 -5.22 -29.19 0.89
N ARG A 25 -5.86 -28.90 2.04
CA ARG A 25 -6.91 -27.88 2.12
C ARG A 25 -6.35 -26.49 1.84
N MET A 26 -5.15 -26.21 2.34
CA MET A 26 -4.45 -24.94 2.14
C MET A 26 -4.17 -24.67 0.65
N VAL A 27 -3.65 -25.66 -0.09
CA VAL A 27 -3.37 -25.50 -1.53
C VAL A 27 -4.64 -25.23 -2.34
N ALA A 28 -5.73 -25.96 -2.10
CA ALA A 28 -7.00 -25.74 -2.80
C ALA A 28 -7.56 -24.33 -2.50
N MET A 29 -7.42 -23.85 -1.27
CA MET A 29 -7.85 -22.51 -0.87
C MET A 29 -7.00 -21.41 -1.53
N TRP A 30 -5.68 -21.60 -1.63
CA TRP A 30 -4.80 -20.66 -2.33
C TRP A 30 -5.06 -20.60 -3.83
N ASP A 31 -5.37 -21.73 -4.45
CA ASP A 31 -5.73 -21.79 -5.86
C ASP A 31 -7.00 -20.99 -6.15
N MET A 32 -8.05 -21.18 -5.33
CA MET A 32 -9.29 -20.39 -5.43
C MET A 32 -9.01 -18.90 -5.21
N LEU A 33 -8.23 -18.54 -4.20
CA LEU A 33 -7.89 -17.13 -3.94
C LEU A 33 -7.08 -16.50 -5.07
N TYR A 34 -6.18 -17.25 -5.70
CA TYR A 34 -5.43 -16.77 -6.86
C TYR A 34 -6.37 -16.48 -8.03
N ASP A 35 -7.31 -17.38 -8.32
CA ASP A 35 -8.26 -17.20 -9.42
C ASP A 35 -9.17 -15.98 -9.24
N GLU A 36 -9.56 -15.67 -8.01
CA GLU A 36 -10.33 -14.48 -7.66
C GLU A 36 -9.50 -13.19 -7.73
N LEU A 37 -8.20 -13.25 -7.43
CA LEU A 37 -7.33 -12.07 -7.28
C LEU A 37 -6.40 -11.81 -8.48
N LYS A 38 -6.34 -12.71 -9.47
CA LYS A 38 -5.41 -12.59 -10.62
C LYS A 38 -5.65 -11.36 -11.50
N GLY A 39 -6.81 -10.71 -11.39
CA GLY A 39 -7.13 -9.47 -12.08
C GLY A 39 -6.58 -8.21 -11.40
N GLU A 40 -6.15 -8.30 -10.13
CA GLU A 40 -5.59 -7.17 -9.40
C GLU A 40 -4.15 -6.87 -9.80
N ARG A 41 -3.72 -5.62 -9.60
CA ARG A 41 -2.34 -5.21 -9.87
C ARG A 41 -1.39 -5.93 -8.92
N ASP A 42 -0.31 -6.47 -9.48
CA ASP A 42 0.71 -7.26 -8.76
C ASP A 42 1.21 -6.56 -7.49
N GLN A 43 1.52 -5.27 -7.60
CA GLN A 43 2.05 -4.47 -6.49
C GLN A 43 1.05 -4.30 -5.35
N ASP A 44 -0.23 -4.09 -5.68
CA ASP A 44 -1.30 -3.93 -4.70
C ASP A 44 -1.52 -5.24 -3.95
N LEU A 45 -1.58 -6.34 -4.71
CA LEU A 45 -1.78 -7.68 -4.16
C LEU A 45 -0.61 -8.12 -3.27
N ILE A 46 0.64 -7.88 -3.68
CA ILE A 46 1.83 -8.13 -2.84
C ILE A 46 1.78 -7.30 -1.56
N THR A 47 1.38 -6.03 -1.66
CA THR A 47 1.28 -5.14 -0.50
C THR A 47 0.20 -5.62 0.46
N ALA A 48 -0.97 -6.00 -0.05
CA ALA A 48 -2.06 -6.54 0.74
C ALA A 48 -1.69 -7.85 1.43
N LEU A 49 -1.01 -8.77 0.74
CA LEU A 49 -0.51 -10.03 1.33
C LEU A 49 0.53 -9.79 2.43
N LYS A 50 1.41 -8.82 2.26
CA LYS A 50 2.36 -8.42 3.33
C LYS A 50 1.64 -7.82 4.53
N ARG A 51 0.62 -6.99 4.31
CA ARG A 51 -0.17 -6.36 5.38
C ARG A 51 -1.01 -7.38 6.12
N ILE A 52 -1.68 -8.30 5.41
CA ILE A 52 -2.53 -9.30 6.04
C ILE A 52 -1.71 -10.24 6.91
N GLY A 53 -0.52 -10.66 6.46
CA GLY A 53 0.40 -11.49 7.24
C GLY A 53 0.86 -10.86 8.56
N LYS A 54 0.85 -9.52 8.66
CA LYS A 54 1.18 -8.77 9.88
C LYS A 54 -0.04 -8.34 10.69
N SER A 55 -1.24 -8.67 10.22
CA SER A 55 -2.50 -8.34 10.87
C SER A 55 -3.06 -9.54 11.63
N ASP A 56 -4.06 -9.28 12.47
CA ASP A 56 -4.92 -10.28 13.11
C ASP A 56 -6.09 -10.74 12.20
N LYS A 57 -6.27 -10.12 11.03
CA LYS A 57 -7.35 -10.44 10.09
C LYS A 57 -7.11 -11.80 9.42
N THR A 58 -8.14 -12.63 9.32
CA THR A 58 -8.08 -13.91 8.60
C THR A 58 -7.68 -13.72 7.14
N ILE A 59 -6.79 -14.57 6.62
CA ILE A 59 -6.45 -14.60 5.20
C ILE A 59 -7.63 -15.16 4.39
N ASN A 60 -8.37 -14.26 3.75
CA ASN A 60 -9.46 -14.58 2.83
C ASN A 60 -9.61 -13.45 1.80
N TYR A 61 -10.43 -13.69 0.78
CA TYR A 61 -10.64 -12.76 -0.33
C TYR A 61 -11.06 -11.37 0.16
N PHE A 62 -12.08 -11.30 1.01
CA PHE A 62 -12.67 -10.03 1.48
C PHE A 62 -11.65 -9.16 2.20
N ASN A 63 -10.84 -9.74 3.08
CA ASN A 63 -9.82 -9.00 3.82
C ASN A 63 -8.66 -8.56 2.92
N ILE A 64 -8.29 -9.37 1.91
CA ILE A 64 -7.24 -9.01 0.96
C ILE A 64 -7.70 -7.84 0.07
N ILE A 65 -8.92 -7.90 -0.48
CA ILE A 65 -9.50 -6.82 -1.28
C ILE A 65 -9.63 -5.53 -0.46
N ALA A 66 -10.13 -5.62 0.77
CA ALA A 66 -10.23 -4.44 1.65
C ALA A 66 -8.85 -3.78 1.85
N LEU A 67 -7.77 -4.55 2.01
CA LEU A 67 -6.42 -4.03 2.14
C LEU A 67 -5.86 -3.43 0.83
N ILE A 68 -6.27 -3.97 -0.32
CA ILE A 68 -5.96 -3.41 -1.65
C ILE A 68 -6.65 -2.05 -1.80
N ASP A 69 -7.93 -1.96 -1.47
CA ASP A 69 -8.73 -0.74 -1.60
C ASP A 69 -8.27 0.36 -0.64
N GLU A 70 -7.91 0.00 0.60
CA GLU A 70 -7.24 0.91 1.54
C GLU A 70 -5.95 1.49 0.94
N GLY A 71 -5.17 0.68 0.21
CA GLY A 71 -3.95 1.10 -0.47
C GLY A 71 -4.22 2.06 -1.63
N LYS A 72 -5.28 1.81 -2.41
CA LYS A 72 -5.72 2.67 -3.52
C LYS A 72 -6.21 4.04 -3.02
N ASN A 73 -6.94 4.07 -1.90
CA ASN A 73 -7.46 5.29 -1.30
C ASN A 73 -6.37 6.16 -0.65
N ARG A 74 -5.34 5.55 -0.04
CA ARG A 74 -4.19 6.31 0.51
C ARG A 74 -3.40 7.08 -0.54
N VAL A 75 -3.25 6.54 -1.74
CA VAL A 75 -2.56 7.24 -2.82
C VAL A 75 -3.31 8.54 -3.16
N TRP A 76 -4.64 8.55 -3.12
CA TRP A 76 -5.40 9.80 -3.29
C TRP A 76 -5.12 10.82 -2.17
N GLU A 77 -5.09 10.40 -0.91
CA GLU A 77 -4.79 11.31 0.21
C GLU A 77 -3.36 11.88 0.13
N ASP A 78 -2.36 11.06 -0.23
CA ASP A 78 -0.97 11.51 -0.38
C ASP A 78 -0.74 12.36 -1.65
N THR A 79 -1.61 12.26 -2.66
CA THR A 79 -1.51 13.08 -3.90
C THR A 79 -2.23 14.42 -3.76
N VAL A 80 -3.25 14.52 -2.90
CA VAL A 80 -3.99 15.78 -2.67
C VAL A 80 -3.23 16.74 -1.75
N ILE A 81 -2.31 16.26 -0.91
CA ILE A 81 -1.41 17.12 -0.10
C ILE A 81 -0.15 17.49 -0.91
N LYS A 82 -0.29 17.93 -2.17
CA LYS A 82 0.76 18.67 -2.92
C LYS A 82 0.17 19.63 -3.95
N SER A 83 -0.84 20.41 -3.58
CA SER A 83 -1.13 21.68 -4.27
C SER A 83 -2.11 22.51 -3.45
N ASP A 84 -1.66 22.99 -2.29
CA ASP A 84 -2.23 24.22 -1.77
C ASP A 84 -1.60 25.38 -2.57
N PRO A 85 -2.37 26.14 -3.37
CA PRO A 85 -1.88 27.45 -3.80
C PRO A 85 -1.67 28.29 -2.54
N GLN A 86 -0.42 28.62 -2.24
CA GLN A 86 -0.10 29.54 -1.13
C GLN A 86 -1.02 30.77 -1.23
N PRO A 87 -1.75 31.13 -0.15
CA PRO A 87 -2.48 32.38 -0.11
C PRO A 87 -1.52 33.54 -0.42
N PRO A 88 -1.90 34.52 -1.25
CA PRO A 88 -1.03 35.64 -1.65
C PRO A 88 -0.44 36.42 -0.46
N GLU A 89 -1.05 36.31 0.71
CA GLU A 89 -0.60 36.86 1.98
C GLU A 89 0.78 36.32 2.43
N CYS A 90 1.13 35.09 2.03
CA CYS A 90 2.44 34.50 2.35
C CYS A 90 3.57 35.07 1.47
N LYS A 91 3.25 35.55 0.26
CA LYS A 91 4.27 36.09 -0.66
C LYS A 91 4.77 37.46 -0.21
N GLU A 92 3.88 38.35 0.24
CA GLU A 92 4.27 39.65 0.82
C GLU A 92 5.05 39.50 2.13
N ALA A 93 4.72 38.50 2.95
CA ALA A 93 5.46 38.20 4.18
C ALA A 93 6.88 37.70 3.88
N LEU A 94 7.05 36.87 2.84
CA LEU A 94 8.35 36.38 2.39
C LEU A 94 9.19 37.51 1.76
N GLU A 95 8.60 38.36 0.92
CA GLU A 95 9.32 39.52 0.34
C GLU A 95 9.76 40.53 1.42
N LYS A 96 8.99 40.69 2.51
CA LYS A 96 9.41 41.48 3.68
C LYS A 96 10.55 40.84 4.47
N LEU A 97 10.58 39.51 4.59
CA LEU A 97 11.63 38.78 5.31
C LEU A 97 12.93 38.67 4.51
N PHE A 98 12.85 38.53 3.19
CA PHE A 98 13.99 38.30 2.31
C PHE A 98 14.44 39.54 1.51
N GLY A 99 13.71 40.66 1.59
CA GLY A 99 14.01 41.92 0.89
C GLY A 99 15.16 42.77 1.46
N LYS A 100 15.95 42.26 2.40
CA LYS A 100 17.18 42.91 2.87
C LYS A 100 18.39 41.99 2.73
N GLY A 101 18.99 42.05 1.54
CA GLY A 101 20.43 41.86 1.29
C GLY A 101 21.04 40.55 1.76
N TRP A 102 21.02 39.54 0.90
CA TRP A 102 22.08 38.52 0.89
C TRP A 102 23.10 38.88 -0.18
N ASN A 103 24.18 39.54 0.24
CA ASN A 103 25.41 39.64 -0.56
C ASN A 103 26.08 38.26 -0.50
N ILE A 104 26.09 37.54 -1.62
CA ILE A 104 26.96 36.36 -1.80
C ILE A 104 28.23 36.90 -2.49
N PRO A 105 29.42 36.84 -1.86
CA PRO A 105 30.67 37.21 -2.53
C PRO A 105 31.08 36.10 -3.51
N GLU A 106 31.59 36.50 -4.68
CA GLU A 106 32.19 35.64 -5.72
C GLU A 106 33.39 34.83 -5.21
#